data_AF-A0A0H5Q3L3-F1
#
_entry.id   AF-A0A0H5Q3L3-F1
#
_cell.length_a   1.000
_cell.length_b   1.000
_cell.length_c   1.000
_cell.angle_alpha   90.00
_cell.angle_beta   90.00
_cell.angle_gamma   90.00
#
_symmetry.space_group_name_H-M   'P 1'
#
loop_
_entity.id
_entity.type
_entity.pdbx_description
1 polymer ?
#
loop_
_entity_poly.entity_id
_entity_poly.type
_entity_poly.pdbx_seq_one_letter_code
_entity_poly.pdbx_strand_id
1 'polypeptide(L)'
;MDNGTVCLTDFYATFAEMTGYRIADNEAEDSFSFLGRIDKSSKGEKSVRPIVLHSADGSLSLKDGKWKFLRTKYSGGWSSPSPKDGVQHDDLSEYQLYNVKRDPSESRNLYNKKRRLSERMLNTLSGITK
;
A
#
# COMPACT_ATOMS: atom_id res chain seq x y z
N MET A 1 8.42 -4.98 16.12
CA MET A 1 8.96 -3.91 15.27
C MET A 1 8.21 -3.88 13.95
N ASP A 2 8.15 -2.74 13.27
CA ASP A 2 7.70 -2.62 11.88
C ASP A 2 8.98 -2.61 11.04
N ASN A 3 9.15 -3.59 10.15
CA ASN A 3 10.39 -3.75 9.38
C ASN A 3 10.50 -2.69 8.26
N GLY A 4 9.47 -1.86 8.07
CA GLY A 4 9.38 -0.83 7.04
C GLY A 4 9.16 -1.44 5.68
N THR A 5 8.08 -1.04 5.04
CA THR A 5 7.75 -1.57 3.72
C THR A 5 8.56 -0.84 2.66
N VAL A 6 9.12 -1.60 1.73
CA VAL A 6 9.71 -1.09 0.48
C VAL A 6 8.83 -1.51 -0.70
N CYS A 7 8.82 -0.70 -1.75
CA CYS A 7 8.16 -0.98 -3.02
C CYS A 7 9.20 -1.18 -4.13
N LEU A 8 8.86 -1.88 -5.21
CA LEU A 8 9.74 -2.01 -6.38
C LEU A 8 10.14 -0.64 -6.96
N THR A 9 9.22 0.34 -6.93
CA THR A 9 9.48 1.70 -7.41
C THR A 9 10.61 2.39 -6.63
N ASP A 10 10.91 1.99 -5.39
CA ASP A 10 11.94 2.59 -4.54
C ASP A 10 13.38 2.31 -4.97
N PHE A 11 13.58 1.29 -5.81
CA PHE A 11 14.92 0.97 -6.28
C PHE A 11 15.53 2.11 -7.10
N TYR A 12 14.72 2.93 -7.78
CA TYR A 12 15.21 4.07 -8.55
C TYR A 12 15.94 5.08 -7.65
N ALA A 13 15.26 5.64 -6.65
CA ALA A 13 15.84 6.58 -5.69
C ALA A 13 16.95 5.95 -4.84
N THR A 14 16.83 4.66 -4.53
CA THR A 14 17.87 3.93 -3.79
C THR A 14 19.17 3.84 -4.59
N PHE A 15 19.10 3.43 -5.86
CA PHE A 15 20.29 3.34 -6.72
C PHE A 15 20.83 4.72 -7.10
N ALA A 16 19.97 5.72 -7.25
CA ALA A 16 20.41 7.10 -7.43
C ALA A 16 21.24 7.59 -6.23
N GLU A 17 20.77 7.36 -4.99
CA GLU A 17 21.53 7.67 -3.77
C GLU A 17 22.88 6.92 -3.75
N MET A 18 22.89 5.62 -4.07
CA MET A 18 24.10 4.80 -4.05
C MET A 18 25.16 5.26 -5.07
N THR A 19 24.72 5.77 -6.22
CA THR A 19 25.62 6.18 -7.31
C THR A 19 25.94 7.67 -7.29
N GLY A 20 25.27 8.45 -6.44
CA GLY A 20 25.37 9.91 -6.42
C GLY A 20 24.65 10.59 -7.60
N TYR A 21 23.76 9.88 -8.30
CA TYR A 21 22.94 10.44 -9.35
C TYR A 21 21.90 11.41 -8.77
N ARG A 22 21.75 12.58 -9.40
CA ARG A 22 20.76 13.59 -9.00
C ARG A 22 19.49 13.41 -9.82
N ILE A 23 18.43 12.95 -9.15
CA ILE A 23 17.09 12.84 -9.72
C ILE A 23 16.55 14.24 -10.04
N ALA A 24 15.99 14.41 -11.24
CA ALA A 24 15.32 15.65 -11.64
C ALA A 24 13.94 15.79 -10.97
N ASP A 25 13.41 17.01 -10.91
CA ASP A 25 12.14 17.30 -10.21
C ASP A 25 10.92 16.50 -10.75
N ASN A 26 10.98 16.04 -12.00
CA ASN A 26 9.93 15.32 -12.71
C ASN A 26 10.30 13.85 -13.01
N GLU A 27 11.27 13.30 -12.28
CA GLU A 27 11.80 11.96 -12.44
C GLU A 27 11.55 11.16 -11.16
N ALA A 28 11.10 9.91 -11.30
CA ALA A 28 10.95 8.99 -10.18
C ALA A 28 10.13 9.54 -8.98
N GLU A 29 9.07 10.32 -9.25
CA GLU A 29 8.27 11.04 -8.24
C GLU A 29 7.71 10.15 -7.12
N ASP A 30 7.44 8.88 -7.40
CA ASP A 30 6.93 7.88 -6.45
C ASP A 30 8.04 7.05 -5.74
N SER A 31 9.30 7.33 -6.03
CA SER A 31 10.46 6.57 -5.57
C SER A 31 11.13 7.23 -4.36
N PHE A 32 11.33 6.45 -3.30
CA PHE A 32 11.98 6.93 -2.08
C PHE A 32 13.07 5.97 -1.69
N SER A 33 14.28 6.50 -1.45
CA SER A 33 15.40 5.64 -1.08
C SER A 33 15.14 4.93 0.25
N PHE A 34 15.44 3.63 0.29
CA PHE A 34 15.48 2.85 1.52
C PHE A 34 16.91 2.52 1.96
N LEU A 35 17.93 3.15 1.36
CA LEU A 35 19.34 2.84 1.63
C LEU A 35 19.67 2.91 3.13
N GLY A 36 19.19 3.94 3.84
CA GLY A 36 19.35 4.10 5.29
C GLY A 36 18.70 3.00 6.15
N ARG A 37 17.90 2.09 5.57
CA ARG A 37 17.36 0.90 6.25
C ARG A 37 18.28 -0.31 6.13
N ILE A 38 19.06 -0.42 5.05
CA ILE A 38 19.93 -1.57 4.76
C ILE A 38 21.40 -1.27 5.06
N ASP A 39 21.81 -0.01 4.95
CA ASP A 39 23.16 0.47 5.25
C ASP A 39 23.11 1.46 6.42
N LYS A 40 23.74 1.10 7.55
CA LYS A 40 23.81 1.94 8.75
C LYS A 40 24.71 3.16 8.57
N SER A 41 25.56 3.18 7.55
CA SER A 41 26.44 4.30 7.23
C SER A 41 25.75 5.35 6.37
N SER A 42 24.66 4.99 5.67
CA SER A 42 23.85 5.96 4.94
C SER A 42 23.24 6.97 5.93
N LYS A 43 23.34 8.25 5.56
CA LYS A 43 22.70 9.36 6.25
C LYS A 43 21.27 9.60 5.76
N GLY A 44 20.80 8.80 4.80
CA GLY A 44 19.46 8.88 4.23
C GLY A 44 18.39 8.55 5.25
N GLU A 45 17.21 9.15 5.07
CA GLU A 45 16.07 8.86 5.94
C GLU A 45 15.61 7.41 5.78
N LYS A 46 15.17 6.82 6.88
CA LYS A 46 14.50 5.51 6.85
C LYS A 46 13.09 5.72 6.32
N SER A 47 12.91 5.65 5.01
CA SER A 47 11.60 5.87 4.39
C SER A 47 10.53 4.99 5.05
N VAL A 48 9.47 5.65 5.54
CA VAL A 48 8.22 5.05 6.01
C VAL A 48 7.11 5.89 5.40
N ARG A 49 6.47 5.36 4.36
CA ARG A 49 5.37 6.05 3.69
C ARG A 49 4.24 5.08 3.37
N PRO A 50 3.01 5.58 3.17
CA PRO A 50 1.95 4.80 2.57
C PRO A 50 2.32 4.37 1.14
N ILE A 51 2.00 3.14 0.77
CA ILE A 51 2.21 2.61 -0.58
C ILE A 51 0.84 2.33 -1.21
N VAL A 52 0.61 2.90 -2.38
CA VAL A 52 -0.54 2.55 -3.21
C VAL A 52 -0.20 1.30 -4.03
N LEU A 53 -1.07 0.30 -4.02
CA LEU A 53 -0.97 -0.86 -4.89
C LEU A 53 -2.17 -0.90 -5.82
N HIS A 54 -1.93 -1.27 -7.07
CA HIS A 54 -2.93 -1.39 -8.12
C HIS A 54 -3.10 -2.85 -8.52
N SER A 55 -4.35 -3.30 -8.57
CA SER A 55 -4.76 -4.63 -8.99
C SER A 55 -5.03 -4.70 -10.49
N ALA A 56 -4.97 -5.90 -11.06
CA ALA A 56 -5.19 -6.10 -12.49
C ALA A 56 -6.59 -5.66 -12.98
N ASP A 57 -7.57 -5.62 -12.09
CA ASP A 57 -8.95 -5.18 -12.36
C ASP A 57 -9.16 -3.67 -12.20
N GLY A 58 -8.11 -2.89 -11.93
CA GLY A 58 -8.23 -1.45 -11.67
C GLY A 58 -8.43 -1.09 -10.20
N SER A 59 -8.62 -2.07 -9.31
CA SER A 59 -8.83 -1.81 -7.89
C SER A 59 -7.57 -1.23 -7.24
N LEU A 60 -7.75 -0.24 -6.38
CA LEU A 60 -6.66 0.39 -5.62
C LEU A 60 -6.67 -0.06 -4.17
N SER A 61 -5.47 -0.19 -3.60
CA SER A 61 -5.28 -0.42 -2.18
C SER A 61 -4.18 0.47 -1.61
N LEU A 62 -4.27 0.76 -0.31
CA LEU A 62 -3.30 1.55 0.43
C LEU A 62 -2.71 0.69 1.55
N LYS A 63 -1.39 0.55 1.57
CA LYS A 63 -0.66 -0.04 2.70
C LYS A 63 0.02 1.06 3.50
N ASP A 64 -0.37 1.21 4.76
CA ASP A 64 0.22 2.17 5.72
C ASP A 64 0.60 1.43 7.01
N GLY A 65 1.90 1.19 7.18
CA GLY A 65 2.45 0.37 8.25
C GLY A 65 1.84 -1.05 8.27
N LYS A 66 1.14 -1.36 9.37
CA LYS A 66 0.46 -2.67 9.57
C LYS A 66 -0.94 -2.77 8.95
N TRP A 67 -1.42 -1.71 8.31
CA TRP A 67 -2.77 -1.63 7.79
C TRP A 67 -2.76 -1.70 6.27
N LYS A 68 -3.72 -2.44 5.71
CA LYS A 68 -4.00 -2.49 4.28
C LYS A 68 -5.48 -2.18 4.07
N PHE A 69 -5.77 -1.18 3.26
CA PHE A 69 -7.11 -0.73 2.89
C PHE A 69 -7.34 -1.02 1.42
N LEU A 70 -8.48 -1.62 1.06
CA LEU A 70 -8.84 -1.91 -0.33
C LEU A 70 -10.07 -1.09 -0.70
N ARG A 71 -9.98 -0.35 -1.81
CA ARG A 71 -11.09 0.41 -2.40
C ARG A 71 -11.91 -0.49 -3.34
N THR A 72 -12.30 -1.65 -2.83
CA THR A 72 -13.11 -2.67 -3.53
C THR A 72 -13.71 -3.62 -2.51
N LYS A 73 -14.85 -4.24 -2.84
CA LYS A 73 -15.46 -5.33 -2.06
C LYS A 73 -14.92 -6.72 -2.41
N TYR A 74 -14.11 -6.81 -3.46
CA TYR A 74 -13.53 -8.05 -3.97
C TYR A 74 -12.06 -8.20 -3.57
N SER A 75 -11.45 -9.35 -3.83
CA SER A 75 -10.03 -9.59 -3.56
C SER A 75 -9.08 -8.67 -4.34
N GLY A 76 -9.55 -8.11 -5.47
CA GLY A 76 -8.72 -7.38 -6.41
C GLY A 76 -7.77 -8.30 -7.20
N GLY A 77 -8.13 -9.56 -7.43
CA GLY A 77 -7.27 -10.50 -8.14
C GLY A 77 -7.87 -11.86 -8.40
N TRP A 78 -7.10 -12.91 -8.08
CA TRP A 78 -7.35 -14.29 -8.50
C TRP A 78 -8.11 -15.12 -7.45
N SER A 79 -8.35 -14.58 -6.26
CA SER A 79 -9.07 -15.26 -5.18
C SER A 79 -10.50 -14.73 -5.02
N SER A 80 -11.36 -15.53 -4.40
CA SER A 80 -12.67 -15.05 -3.95
C SER A 80 -12.53 -14.07 -2.76
N PRO A 81 -13.49 -13.17 -2.56
CA PRO A 81 -14.62 -12.89 -3.44
C PRO A 81 -14.18 -12.17 -4.72
N SER A 82 -14.73 -12.57 -5.87
CA SER A 82 -14.42 -12.03 -7.20
C SER A 82 -15.70 -11.74 -7.99
N PRO A 83 -15.74 -10.72 -8.86
CA PRO A 83 -16.87 -10.51 -9.76
C PRO A 83 -17.18 -11.74 -10.65
N LYS A 84 -16.19 -12.62 -10.86
CA LYS A 84 -16.31 -13.82 -11.69
C LYS A 84 -16.92 -15.01 -10.95
N ASP A 85 -17.15 -14.92 -9.65
CA ASP A 85 -17.66 -16.03 -8.83
C ASP A 85 -19.13 -16.37 -9.18
N GLY A 86 -19.81 -15.53 -9.97
CA GLY A 86 -21.19 -15.75 -10.41
C GLY A 86 -22.23 -15.59 -9.29
N VAL A 87 -21.80 -15.19 -8.10
CA VAL A 87 -22.63 -14.93 -6.92
C VAL A 87 -22.71 -13.42 -6.69
N GLN A 88 -23.92 -12.92 -6.44
CA GLN A 88 -24.09 -11.55 -5.99
C GLN A 88 -23.55 -11.39 -4.57
N HIS A 89 -22.67 -10.41 -4.41
CA HIS A 89 -22.01 -10.08 -3.15
C HIS A 89 -22.57 -8.77 -2.60
N ASP A 90 -23.87 -8.78 -2.31
CA ASP A 90 -24.61 -7.60 -1.83
C ASP A 90 -24.42 -7.36 -0.33
N ASP A 91 -23.98 -8.38 0.41
CA ASP A 91 -23.66 -8.33 1.83
C ASP A 91 -22.22 -7.87 2.11
N LEU A 92 -21.36 -7.82 1.08
CA LEU A 92 -19.99 -7.37 1.22
C LEU A 92 -19.92 -5.85 1.37
N SER A 93 -19.08 -5.43 2.32
CA SER A 93 -18.70 -4.04 2.46
C SER A 93 -17.98 -3.55 1.21
N GLU A 94 -18.41 -2.40 0.68
CA GLU A 94 -17.82 -1.73 -0.50
C GLU A 94 -16.30 -1.55 -0.41
N TYR A 95 -15.78 -1.40 0.81
CA TYR A 95 -14.35 -1.34 1.11
C TYR A 95 -13.93 -2.35 2.17
N GLN A 96 -12.63 -2.63 2.20
CA GLN A 96 -12.04 -3.59 3.15
C GLN A 96 -10.87 -2.97 3.90
N LEU A 97 -10.66 -3.42 5.15
CA LEU A 97 -9.55 -2.97 5.99
C LEU A 97 -8.97 -4.15 6.78
N TYR A 98 -7.67 -4.39 6.64
CA TYR A 98 -6.96 -5.50 7.25
C TYR A 98 -5.78 -5.05 8.10
N ASN A 99 -5.52 -5.78 9.18
CA ASN A 99 -4.27 -5.68 9.92
C ASN A 99 -3.29 -6.75 9.43
N VAL A 100 -2.54 -6.47 8.36
CA VAL A 100 -1.67 -7.46 7.70
C VAL A 100 -0.55 -8.00 8.59
N LYS A 101 -0.26 -7.33 9.72
CA LYS A 101 0.67 -7.86 10.73
C LYS A 101 0.07 -8.99 11.57
N ARG A 102 -1.23 -8.94 11.85
CA ARG A 102 -1.95 -9.95 12.67
C ARG A 102 -2.77 -10.93 11.84
N ASP A 103 -3.12 -10.54 10.62
CA ASP A 103 -3.94 -11.29 9.69
C ASP A 103 -3.33 -11.14 8.28
N PRO A 104 -2.18 -11.80 8.01
CA PRO A 104 -1.50 -11.72 6.72
C PRO A 104 -2.33 -12.30 5.56
N SER A 105 -3.26 -13.21 5.87
CA SER A 105 -4.17 -13.84 4.91
C SER A 105 -5.41 -12.99 4.60
N GLU A 106 -5.55 -11.80 5.20
CA GLU A 106 -6.66 -10.88 4.93
C GLU A 106 -8.04 -11.53 5.17
N SER A 107 -8.14 -12.34 6.22
CA SER A 107 -9.32 -13.16 6.52
C SER A 107 -10.42 -12.42 7.29
N ARG A 108 -10.07 -11.34 8.00
CA ARG A 108 -11.00 -10.62 8.88
C ARG A 108 -11.07 -9.15 8.53
N ASN A 109 -12.09 -8.79 7.75
CA ASN A 109 -12.37 -7.40 7.41
C ASN A 109 -12.77 -6.58 8.66
N LEU A 110 -12.02 -5.52 8.93
CA LEU A 110 -12.20 -4.60 10.06
C LEU A 110 -12.81 -3.26 9.66
N TYR A 111 -13.21 -3.07 8.39
CA TYR A 111 -13.65 -1.79 7.84
C TYR A 111 -14.76 -1.15 8.70
N ASN A 112 -15.86 -1.89 8.94
CA ASN A 112 -16.99 -1.44 9.76
C ASN A 112 -16.65 -1.32 11.26
N LYS A 113 -15.61 -2.02 11.73
CA LYS A 113 -15.20 -2.03 13.14
C LYS A 113 -14.23 -0.90 13.49
N LYS A 114 -13.63 -0.24 12.50
CA LYS A 114 -12.58 0.78 12.69
C LYS A 114 -12.83 2.05 11.89
N ARG A 115 -14.05 2.58 11.97
CA ARG A 115 -14.53 3.73 11.17
C ARG A 115 -13.53 4.88 11.01
N ARG A 116 -13.00 5.44 12.12
CA ARG A 116 -12.02 6.55 12.06
C ARG A 116 -10.75 6.20 11.27
N LEU A 117 -10.27 4.97 11.38
CA LEU A 117 -9.09 4.52 10.65
C LEU A 117 -9.43 4.29 9.17
N SER A 118 -10.58 3.68 8.89
CA SER A 118 -11.09 3.49 7.53
C SER A 118 -11.22 4.83 6.79
N GLU A 119 -11.85 5.82 7.41
CA GLU A 119 -11.99 7.19 6.89
C GLU A 119 -10.63 7.83 6.62
N ARG A 120 -9.67 7.71 7.56
CA ARG A 120 -8.32 8.22 7.37
C ARG A 120 -7.62 7.59 6.17
N MET A 121 -7.67 6.26 6.06
CA MET A 121 -7.01 5.54 4.96
C MET A 121 -7.66 5.85 3.61
N LEU A 122 -8.99 5.99 3.56
CA LEU A 122 -9.70 6.41 2.36
C LEU A 122 -9.26 7.82 1.93
N ASN A 123 -9.22 8.77 2.86
CA ASN A 123 -8.78 10.14 2.56
C ASN A 123 -7.32 10.19 2.09
N THR A 124 -6.42 9.41 2.70
CA THR A 124 -5.03 9.30 2.24
C THR A 124 -4.96 8.75 0.82
N LEU A 125 -5.69 7.66 0.52
CA LEU A 125 -5.69 7.07 -0.82
C LEU A 125 -6.25 8.05 -1.87
N SER A 126 -7.37 8.70 -1.60
CA SER A 126 -7.97 9.70 -2.48
C SER A 126 -7.08 10.93 -2.69
N GLY A 127 -6.29 11.33 -1.68
CA GLY A 127 -5.35 12.44 -1.82
C GLY A 127 -4.16 12.15 -2.75
N ILE A 128 -3.74 10.88 -2.83
CA ILE A 128 -2.66 10.41 -3.71
C ILE A 128 -3.19 10.14 -5.12
N THR A 129 -4.40 9.58 -5.22
CA THR A 129 -5.01 9.10 -6.47
C THR A 129 -6.04 10.12 -6.93
N LYS A 130 -5.55 11.18 -7.60
CA LYS A 130 -6.41 12.21 -8.23
C LYS A 130 -7.05 11.68 -9.50
#